data_AF-A0A329QYT1-F1
#
_entry.id   AF-A0A329QYT1-F1
#
_cell.length_a   1.000
_cell.length_b   1.000
_cell.length_c   1.000
_cell.angle_alpha   90.00
_cell.angle_beta   90.00
_cell.angle_gamma   90.00
#
_symmetry.space_group_name_H-M   'P 1'
#
loop_
_entity.id
_entity.type
_entity.pdbx_description
1 polymer ?
#
loop_
_entity_poly.entity_id
_entity_poly.type
_entity_poly.pdbx_seq_one_letter_code
_entity_poly.pdbx_strand_id
1 'polypeptide(L)'
;MGVIIHAVVLAFGLILPLGVQNVFIFNQGMTQRSYARALPAIVTAGLSDTLLIGAAVGGVSLILLQWPLLANVLYAGGSVFLLYMAWSIWRSSGPANSSAAVLSAGRQIAFAASVSLLNPHALLDTVAVIGTSSLQYEGVARFYFAITAAVVSWVWFLGLAGAGRLVGRTDRTGRVSVFFNRLSAVVMVGMACMMLWKLILS
;
A
#
# COMPACT_ATOMS: atom_id res chain seq x y z
N MET A 1 2.23 5.64 25.75
CA MET A 1 2.88 5.81 24.43
C MET A 1 2.43 7.16 23.88
N GLY A 2 3.35 8.05 23.46
CA GLY A 2 2.95 9.35 22.90
C GLY A 2 2.27 9.22 21.53
N VAL A 3 1.43 10.22 21.15
CA VAL A 3 0.70 10.27 19.87
C VAL A 3 1.58 9.92 18.68
N ILE A 4 2.78 10.51 18.63
CA ILE A 4 3.71 10.37 17.52
C ILE A 4 4.21 8.92 17.44
N ILE A 5 4.66 8.35 18.57
CA ILE A 5 5.17 6.98 18.60
C ILE A 5 4.07 6.01 18.19
N HIS A 6 2.85 6.19 18.70
CA HIS A 6 1.72 5.35 18.32
C HIS A 6 1.41 5.44 16.82
N ALA A 7 1.31 6.65 16.27
CA ALA A 7 1.11 6.86 14.84
C ALA A 7 2.21 6.21 14.00
N VAL A 8 3.48 6.33 14.41
CA VAL A 8 4.62 5.70 13.73
C VAL A 8 4.48 4.19 13.71
N VAL A 9 4.27 3.56 14.87
CA VAL A 9 4.19 2.10 14.97
C VAL A 9 3.00 1.57 14.18
N LEU A 10 1.84 2.23 14.28
CA LEU A 10 0.62 1.82 13.59
C LEU A 10 0.75 1.97 12.07
N ALA A 11 1.16 3.15 11.60
CA ALA A 11 1.31 3.40 10.17
C ALA A 11 2.38 2.50 9.55
N PHE A 12 3.54 2.38 10.20
CA PHE A 12 4.59 1.48 9.73
C PHE A 12 4.12 0.03 9.70
N GLY A 13 3.44 -0.45 10.75
CA GLY A 13 2.92 -1.82 10.81
C GLY A 13 1.89 -2.15 9.73
N LEU A 14 1.09 -1.18 9.30
CA LEU A 14 0.10 -1.36 8.22
C LEU A 14 0.70 -1.23 6.83
N ILE A 15 1.73 -0.39 6.66
CA ILE A 15 2.34 -0.12 5.36
C ILE A 15 3.44 -1.15 5.04
N LEU A 16 4.10 -1.72 6.05
CA LEU A 16 5.19 -2.69 5.90
C LEU A 16 4.79 -3.97 5.15
N PRO A 17 3.61 -4.60 5.38
CA PRO A 17 3.16 -5.74 4.59
C PRO A 17 3.22 -5.43 3.09
N LEU A 18 3.94 -6.28 2.35
CA LEU A 18 4.24 -6.02 0.95
C LEU A 18 3.00 -6.25 0.05
N GLY A 19 2.22 -5.19 -0.11
CA GLY A 19 1.06 -5.12 -1.01
C GLY A 19 1.40 -4.67 -2.43
N VAL A 20 0.36 -4.44 -3.23
CA VAL A 20 0.47 -4.19 -4.68
C VAL A 20 1.17 -2.86 -4.96
N GLN A 21 0.83 -1.84 -4.17
CA GLN A 21 1.41 -0.50 -4.21
C GLN A 21 2.91 -0.54 -3.90
N ASN A 22 3.29 -1.29 -2.86
CA ASN A 22 4.69 -1.47 -2.48
C ASN A 22 5.49 -2.15 -3.60
N VAL A 23 4.96 -3.26 -4.14
CA VAL A 23 5.58 -3.96 -5.28
C VAL A 23 5.77 -3.03 -6.47
N PHE A 24 4.75 -2.22 -6.76
CA PHE A 24 4.80 -1.28 -7.86
C PHE A 24 5.88 -0.21 -7.69
N ILE A 25 5.92 0.45 -6.52
CA ILE A 25 6.87 1.53 -6.22
C ILE A 25 8.32 0.99 -6.21
N PHE A 26 8.54 -0.17 -5.60
CA PHE A 26 9.83 -0.86 -5.64
C PHE A 26 10.28 -1.12 -7.09
N ASN A 27 9.38 -1.69 -7.91
CA ASN A 27 9.67 -1.97 -9.32
C ASN A 27 9.89 -0.71 -10.16
N GLN A 28 9.22 0.41 -9.86
CA GLN A 28 9.55 1.70 -10.49
C GLN A 28 10.96 2.17 -10.10
N GLY A 29 11.35 2.05 -8.84
CA GLY A 29 12.71 2.34 -8.39
C GLY A 29 13.76 1.51 -9.14
N MET A 30 13.46 0.23 -9.35
CA MET A 30 14.35 -0.74 -10.00
C MET A 30 14.49 -0.51 -11.52
N THR A 31 13.38 -0.28 -12.22
CA THR A 31 13.33 -0.26 -13.69
C THR A 31 13.61 1.11 -14.29
N GLN A 32 13.31 2.20 -13.56
CA GLN A 32 13.47 3.55 -14.08
C GLN A 32 14.95 3.94 -14.20
N ARG A 33 15.26 4.72 -15.26
CA ARG A 33 16.65 5.14 -15.55
C ARG A 33 17.26 6.01 -14.46
N SER A 34 16.43 6.79 -13.76
CA SER A 34 16.82 7.65 -12.64
C SER A 34 15.72 7.64 -11.58
N TYR A 35 16.11 7.93 -10.33
CA TYR A 35 15.17 8.01 -9.21
C TYR A 35 14.06 9.05 -9.46
N ALA A 36 14.40 10.18 -10.09
CA ALA A 36 13.44 11.21 -10.47
C ALA A 36 12.28 10.70 -11.35
N ARG A 37 12.52 9.67 -12.18
CA ARG A 37 11.48 9.09 -13.05
C ARG A 37 10.54 8.12 -12.34
N ALA A 38 10.84 7.75 -11.09
CA ALA A 38 9.93 7.02 -10.20
C ALA A 38 9.09 7.96 -9.32
N LEU A 39 9.42 9.26 -9.27
CA LEU A 39 8.66 10.24 -8.47
C LEU A 39 7.17 10.30 -8.81
N PRO A 40 6.70 10.15 -10.06
CA PRO A 40 5.27 10.15 -10.33
C PRO A 40 4.54 9.07 -9.53
N ALA A 41 5.07 7.85 -9.46
CA ALA A 41 4.50 6.78 -8.64
C ALA A 41 4.54 7.10 -7.14
N ILE A 42 5.68 7.59 -6.64
CA ILE A 42 5.89 7.90 -5.21
C ILE A 42 4.95 9.01 -4.76
N VAL A 43 4.89 10.11 -5.51
CA VAL A 43 4.07 11.28 -5.19
C VAL A 43 2.60 10.93 -5.25
N THR A 44 2.15 10.18 -6.27
CA THR A 44 0.76 9.75 -6.34
C THR A 44 0.39 8.85 -5.16
N ALA A 45 1.22 7.86 -4.83
CA ALA A 45 1.00 6.99 -3.68
C ALA A 45 0.94 7.78 -2.36
N GLY A 46 1.93 8.65 -2.11
CA GLY A 46 1.97 9.47 -0.89
C GLY A 46 0.79 10.43 -0.77
N LEU A 47 0.36 11.05 -1.87
CA LEU A 47 -0.83 11.89 -1.90
C LEU A 47 -2.11 11.08 -1.66
N SER A 48 -2.26 9.92 -2.31
CA SER A 48 -3.40 9.02 -2.09
C SER A 48 -3.50 8.58 -0.64
N ASP A 49 -2.40 8.14 -0.03
CA ASP A 49 -2.37 7.76 1.39
C ASP A 49 -2.70 8.95 2.29
N THR A 50 -2.14 10.13 2.01
CA THR A 50 -2.43 11.35 2.79
C THR A 50 -3.92 11.69 2.73
N LEU A 51 -4.54 11.58 1.56
CA LEU A 51 -5.98 11.81 1.37
C LEU A 51 -6.81 10.77 2.12
N LEU A 52 -6.46 9.49 2.02
CA LEU A 52 -7.17 8.41 2.71
C LEU A 52 -7.05 8.52 4.23
N ILE A 53 -5.86 8.80 4.75
CA ILE A 53 -5.62 9.04 6.18
C ILE A 53 -6.41 10.26 6.64
N GLY A 54 -6.36 11.35 5.89
CA GLY A 54 -7.15 12.56 6.18
C GLY A 54 -8.65 12.28 6.22
N ALA A 55 -9.18 11.51 5.27
CA ALA A 55 -10.59 11.12 5.24
C ALA A 55 -10.96 10.18 6.41
N ALA A 56 -10.12 9.18 6.69
CA ALA A 56 -10.31 8.22 7.78
C ALA A 56 -10.34 8.95 9.14
N VAL A 57 -9.35 9.80 9.40
CA VAL A 57 -9.27 10.63 10.61
C VAL A 57 -10.34 11.72 10.61
N GLY A 58 -10.79 12.20 9.46
CA GLY A 58 -11.87 13.18 9.31
C GLY A 58 -13.27 12.63 9.63
N GLY A 59 -13.43 11.31 9.79
CA GLY A 59 -14.68 10.70 10.23
C GLY A 59 -15.25 9.62 9.31
N VAL A 60 -14.61 9.31 8.17
CA VAL A 60 -15.04 8.20 7.30
C VAL A 60 -15.03 6.85 8.06
N SER A 61 -14.19 6.71 9.09
CA SER A 61 -14.18 5.53 9.96
C SER A 61 -15.50 5.27 10.67
N LEU A 62 -16.28 6.31 10.95
CA LEU A 62 -17.59 6.20 11.61
C LEU A 62 -18.63 5.56 10.69
N ILE A 63 -18.49 5.72 9.36
CA ILE A 63 -19.39 5.12 8.38
C ILE A 63 -19.25 3.59 8.42
N LEU A 64 -18.02 3.07 8.46
CA LEU A 64 -17.78 1.63 8.58
C LEU A 64 -18.34 1.04 9.88
N LEU A 65 -18.31 1.80 10.97
CA LEU A 65 -18.88 1.36 12.26
C LEU A 65 -20.41 1.28 12.21
N GLN A 66 -21.07 2.14 11.43
CA GLN A 66 -22.53 2.16 11.32
C GLN A 66 -23.07 1.24 10.23
N TRP A 67 -22.27 0.89 9.21
CA TRP A 67 -22.68 0.10 8.05
C TRP A 67 -21.83 -1.17 7.92
N PRO A 68 -22.07 -2.21 8.73
CA PRO A 68 -21.30 -3.46 8.68
C PRO A 68 -21.29 -4.11 7.30
N LEU A 69 -22.39 -3.98 6.54
CA LEU A 69 -22.50 -4.51 5.18
C LEU A 69 -21.47 -3.88 4.23
N LEU A 70 -21.15 -2.58 4.40
CA LEU A 70 -20.09 -1.92 3.63
C LEU A 70 -18.72 -2.53 3.93
N ALA A 71 -18.42 -2.81 5.20
CA ALA A 71 -17.19 -3.49 5.58
C ALA A 71 -17.10 -4.89 4.94
N ASN A 72 -18.19 -5.66 4.94
CA ASN A 72 -18.25 -6.99 4.33
C ASN A 72 -18.03 -6.93 2.81
N VAL A 73 -18.62 -5.96 2.11
CA VAL A 73 -18.39 -5.73 0.68
C VAL A 73 -16.93 -5.38 0.41
N LEU A 74 -16.31 -4.53 1.24
CA LEU A 74 -14.89 -4.22 1.11
C LEU A 74 -13.99 -5.43 1.41
N TYR A 75 -14.36 -6.29 2.38
CA TYR A 75 -13.62 -7.52 2.67
C TYR A 75 -13.68 -8.49 1.49
N ALA A 76 -14.88 -8.72 0.94
CA ALA A 76 -15.06 -9.57 -0.23
C ALA A 76 -14.32 -9.02 -1.46
N GLY A 77 -14.54 -7.75 -1.78
CA GLY A 77 -13.90 -7.08 -2.92
C GLY A 77 -12.37 -7.03 -2.80
N GLY A 78 -11.86 -6.73 -1.61
CA GLY A 78 -10.42 -6.68 -1.33
C GLY A 78 -9.77 -8.06 -1.44
N SER A 79 -10.45 -9.11 -0.97
CA SER A 79 -9.97 -10.49 -1.12
C SER A 79 -9.81 -10.87 -2.60
N VAL A 80 -10.85 -10.62 -3.41
CA VAL A 80 -10.80 -10.90 -4.86
C VAL A 80 -9.71 -10.07 -5.54
N PHE A 81 -9.62 -8.78 -5.22
CA PHE A 81 -8.59 -7.88 -5.76
C PHE A 81 -7.17 -8.38 -5.44
N LEU A 82 -6.90 -8.74 -4.18
CA LEU A 82 -5.60 -9.23 -3.76
C LEU A 82 -5.24 -10.57 -4.40
N LEU A 83 -6.17 -11.51 -4.50
CA LEU A 83 -5.93 -12.80 -5.17
C LEU A 83 -5.61 -12.60 -6.66
N TYR A 84 -6.35 -11.72 -7.33
CA TYR A 84 -6.08 -11.37 -8.72
C TYR A 84 -4.69 -10.75 -8.90
N MET A 85 -4.33 -9.78 -8.06
CA MET A 85 -3.03 -9.11 -8.14
C MET A 85 -1.87 -10.05 -7.76
N ALA A 86 -2.05 -10.91 -6.76
CA ALA A 86 -1.08 -11.93 -6.40
C ALA A 86 -0.80 -12.88 -7.57
N TRP A 87 -1.85 -13.37 -8.22
CA TRP A 87 -1.72 -14.22 -9.41
C TRP A 87 -1.04 -13.50 -10.57
N SER A 88 -1.43 -12.26 -10.85
CA SER A 88 -0.85 -11.42 -11.91
C SER A 88 0.65 -11.18 -11.69
N ILE A 89 1.05 -10.82 -10.46
CA ILE A 89 2.44 -10.60 -10.06
C ILE A 89 3.23 -11.92 -10.15
N TRP A 90 2.66 -13.02 -9.66
CA TRP A 90 3.32 -14.34 -9.70
C TRP A 90 3.62 -14.78 -11.14
N ARG A 91 2.66 -14.62 -12.04
CA ARG A 91 2.78 -15.02 -13.45
C ARG A 91 3.72 -14.11 -14.25
N SER A 92 3.79 -12.82 -13.91
CA SER A 92 4.66 -11.87 -14.58
C SER A 92 6.12 -11.93 -14.10
N SER A 93 6.39 -12.46 -12.91
CA SER A 93 7.73 -12.55 -12.29
C SER A 93 8.61 -13.70 -12.81
N GLY A 94 8.51 -14.04 -14.10
CA GLY A 94 9.37 -15.07 -14.72
C GLY A 94 10.65 -14.47 -15.33
N PRO A 95 11.78 -15.21 -15.36
CA PRO A 95 13.04 -14.74 -15.95
C PRO A 95 12.95 -14.41 -17.46
N ALA A 96 11.95 -14.94 -18.17
CA ALA A 96 11.67 -14.58 -19.57
C ALA A 96 11.07 -13.18 -19.74
N ASN A 97 10.54 -12.55 -18.68
CA ASN A 97 9.93 -11.21 -18.71
C ASN A 97 10.89 -10.09 -18.25
N SER A 98 12.19 -10.35 -18.26
CA SER A 98 13.24 -9.44 -17.75
C SER A 98 13.33 -8.09 -18.48
N SER A 99 12.65 -7.94 -19.62
CA SER A 99 12.48 -6.67 -20.33
C SER A 99 11.20 -5.95 -19.89
N ALA A 100 11.06 -5.67 -18.59
CA ALA A 100 9.94 -4.89 -18.08
C ALA A 100 9.92 -3.51 -18.76
N ALA A 101 8.87 -3.24 -19.53
CA ALA A 101 8.75 -1.97 -20.25
C ALA A 101 8.72 -0.79 -19.26
N VAL A 102 9.61 0.18 -19.47
CA VAL A 102 9.66 1.39 -18.66
C VAL A 102 8.34 2.15 -18.82
N LEU A 103 7.62 2.34 -17.71
CA LEU A 103 6.32 3.03 -17.73
C LEU A 103 6.50 4.54 -17.87
N SER A 104 5.62 5.16 -18.65
CA SER A 104 5.49 6.62 -18.72
C SER A 104 4.93 7.19 -17.41
N ALA A 105 5.18 8.47 -17.13
CA ALA A 105 4.70 9.14 -15.93
C ALA A 105 3.17 9.03 -15.77
N GLY A 106 2.40 9.22 -16.84
CA GLY A 106 0.94 9.09 -16.81
C GLY A 106 0.46 7.69 -16.43
N ARG A 107 1.13 6.63 -16.94
CA ARG A 107 0.82 5.24 -16.54
C ARG A 107 1.19 4.95 -15.09
N GLN A 108 2.28 5.56 -14.61
CA GLN A 108 2.65 5.44 -13.20
C GLN A 108 1.61 6.06 -12.29
N ILE A 109 1.17 7.28 -12.60
CA ILE A 109 0.13 7.99 -11.85
C ILE A 109 -1.16 7.18 -11.86
N ALA A 110 -1.63 6.76 -13.03
CA ALA A 110 -2.87 5.99 -13.16
C ALA A 110 -2.83 4.69 -12.35
N PHE A 111 -1.74 3.91 -12.46
CA PHE A 111 -1.63 2.66 -11.73
C PHE A 111 -1.50 2.87 -10.22
N ALA A 112 -0.66 3.82 -9.77
CA ALA A 112 -0.50 4.14 -8.35
C ALA A 112 -1.82 4.62 -7.73
N ALA A 113 -2.53 5.52 -8.40
CA ALA A 113 -3.82 6.02 -7.94
C ALA A 113 -4.86 4.88 -7.85
N SER A 114 -4.96 4.03 -8.87
CA SER A 114 -5.89 2.90 -8.87
C SER A 114 -5.61 1.93 -7.72
N VAL A 115 -4.34 1.54 -7.53
CA VAL A 115 -3.98 0.58 -6.48
C VAL A 115 -4.09 1.18 -5.07
N SER A 116 -3.97 2.50 -4.92
CA SER A 116 -4.11 3.15 -3.61
C SER A 116 -5.58 3.40 -3.27
N LEU A 117 -6.33 4.02 -4.19
CA LEU A 117 -7.68 4.53 -3.93
C LEU A 117 -8.80 3.52 -4.25
N LEU A 118 -8.59 2.61 -5.19
CA LEU A 118 -9.61 1.62 -5.59
C LEU A 118 -9.40 0.25 -4.95
N ASN A 119 -8.32 0.06 -4.19
CA ASN A 119 -8.03 -1.19 -3.51
C ASN A 119 -8.86 -1.32 -2.22
N PRO A 120 -9.88 -2.20 -2.17
CA PRO A 120 -10.76 -2.27 -1.01
C PRO A 120 -10.04 -2.70 0.28
N HIS A 121 -8.94 -3.45 0.16
CA HIS A 121 -8.09 -3.80 1.30
C HIS A 121 -7.41 -2.58 1.90
N ALA A 122 -6.80 -1.72 1.08
CA ALA A 122 -6.12 -0.51 1.56
C ALA A 122 -7.09 0.49 2.19
N LEU A 123 -8.30 0.60 1.62
CA LEU A 123 -9.38 1.39 2.20
C LEU A 123 -9.78 0.86 3.59
N LEU A 124 -9.95 -0.46 3.73
CA LEU A 124 -10.26 -1.08 5.02
C LEU A 124 -9.17 -0.83 6.05
N ASP A 125 -7.91 -1.06 5.73
CA ASP A 125 -6.82 -0.88 6.70
C ASP A 125 -6.72 0.59 7.16
N THR A 126 -6.81 1.53 6.22
CA THR A 126 -6.71 2.95 6.56
C THR A 126 -7.92 3.42 7.36
N VAL A 127 -9.12 3.13 6.89
CA VAL A 127 -10.35 3.62 7.51
C VAL A 127 -10.65 2.88 8.82
N ALA A 128 -10.52 1.55 8.83
CA ALA A 128 -10.87 0.74 9.99
C ALA A 128 -9.78 0.70 11.05
N VAL A 129 -8.48 0.80 10.71
CA VAL A 129 -7.40 0.74 11.71
C VAL A 129 -6.89 2.15 12.05
N ILE A 130 -6.40 2.93 11.08
CA ILE A 130 -5.88 4.29 11.35
C ILE A 130 -7.02 5.21 11.82
N GLY A 131 -8.16 5.17 11.11
CA GLY A 131 -9.31 6.02 11.43
C GLY A 131 -9.89 5.77 12.82
N THR A 132 -10.13 4.51 13.20
CA THR A 132 -10.64 4.18 14.55
C THR A 132 -9.59 4.44 15.65
N SER A 133 -8.31 4.13 15.39
CA SER A 133 -7.22 4.43 16.32
C SER A 133 -7.00 5.93 16.54
N SER A 134 -7.50 6.78 15.64
CA SER A 134 -7.45 8.23 15.81
C SER A 134 -8.52 8.76 16.79
N LEU A 135 -9.58 7.98 17.08
CA LEU A 135 -10.71 8.42 17.91
C LEU A 135 -10.35 8.61 19.39
N GLN A 136 -9.26 7.98 19.84
CA GLN A 136 -8.73 8.18 21.19
C GLN A 136 -8.01 9.53 21.37
N TYR A 137 -7.85 10.31 20.31
CA TYR A 137 -7.19 11.61 20.33
C TYR A 137 -8.15 12.72 19.94
N GLU A 138 -8.01 13.87 20.59
CA GLU A 138 -8.83 15.06 20.36
C GLU A 138 -7.98 16.27 19.97
N GLY A 139 -8.61 17.24 19.30
CA GLY A 139 -7.98 18.50 18.90
C GLY A 139 -6.67 18.32 18.15
N VAL A 140 -5.63 19.05 18.59
CA VAL A 140 -4.31 19.09 17.94
C VAL A 140 -3.62 17.72 17.96
N ALA A 141 -3.85 16.89 18.99
CA ALA A 141 -3.25 15.57 19.10
C ALA A 141 -3.68 14.63 17.97
N ARG A 142 -4.96 14.70 17.57
CA ARG A 142 -5.51 13.94 16.44
C ARG A 142 -4.90 14.38 15.10
N PHE A 143 -4.65 15.68 14.95
CA PHE A 143 -3.97 16.23 13.79
C PHE A 143 -2.52 15.76 13.70
N TYR A 144 -1.78 15.79 14.81
CA TYR A 144 -0.42 15.23 14.85
C TYR A 144 -0.37 13.73 14.55
N PHE A 145 -1.37 12.97 14.99
CA PHE A 145 -1.48 11.56 14.63
C PHE A 145 -1.60 11.37 13.11
N ALA A 146 -2.51 12.11 12.46
CA ALA A 146 -2.71 12.05 11.02
C ALA A 146 -1.46 12.47 10.21
N ILE A 147 -0.85 13.60 10.57
CA ILE A 147 0.37 14.07 9.90
C ILE A 147 1.50 13.06 10.08
N THR A 148 1.67 12.51 11.28
CA THR A 148 2.73 11.53 11.55
C THR A 148 2.53 10.29 10.67
N ALA A 149 1.31 9.76 10.60
CA ALA A 149 1.01 8.61 9.75
C ALA A 149 1.29 8.90 8.26
N ALA A 150 0.91 10.09 7.78
CA ALA A 150 1.20 10.51 6.41
C ALA A 150 2.73 10.63 6.16
N VAL A 151 3.48 11.27 7.06
CA VAL A 151 4.94 11.40 6.93
C VAL A 151 5.61 10.02 6.87
N VAL A 152 5.14 9.06 7.68
CA VAL A 152 5.63 7.68 7.64
C VAL A 152 5.41 7.03 6.27
N SER A 153 4.25 7.22 5.65
CA SER A 153 3.98 6.67 4.30
C SER A 153 4.89 7.30 3.24
N TRP A 154 5.10 8.62 3.29
CA TRP A 154 6.04 9.31 2.39
C TRP A 154 7.48 8.81 2.54
N VAL A 155 7.97 8.72 3.78
CA VAL A 155 9.32 8.20 4.06
C VAL A 155 9.45 6.76 3.58
N TRP A 156 8.43 5.93 3.81
CA TRP A 156 8.40 4.55 3.34
C TRP A 156 8.48 4.45 1.82
N PHE A 157 7.63 5.17 1.07
CA PHE A 157 7.62 5.07 -0.39
C PHE A 157 8.89 5.61 -1.05
N LEU A 158 9.46 6.69 -0.50
CA LEU A 158 10.78 7.20 -0.91
C LEU A 158 11.86 6.14 -0.66
N GLY A 159 11.87 5.55 0.54
CA GLY A 159 12.81 4.49 0.92
C GLY A 159 12.67 3.25 0.04
N LEU A 160 11.45 2.83 -0.28
CA LEU A 160 11.16 1.64 -1.07
C LEU A 160 11.58 1.80 -2.53
N ALA A 161 11.32 2.95 -3.14
CA ALA A 161 11.84 3.26 -4.48
C ALA A 161 13.37 3.35 -4.48
N GLY A 162 13.97 3.89 -3.40
CA GLY A 162 15.42 3.93 -3.22
C GLY A 162 16.03 2.52 -3.13
N ALA A 163 15.42 1.63 -2.34
CA ALA A 163 15.80 0.23 -2.22
C ALA A 163 15.67 -0.49 -3.58
N GLY A 164 14.56 -0.30 -4.28
CA GLY A 164 14.36 -0.81 -5.64
C GLY A 164 15.47 -0.36 -6.59
N ARG A 165 15.89 0.90 -6.52
CA ARG A 165 16.97 1.46 -7.33
C ARG A 165 18.33 0.83 -7.02
N LEU A 166 18.65 0.61 -5.75
CA LEU A 166 19.89 -0.05 -5.32
C LEU A 166 19.93 -1.50 -5.81
N VAL A 167 18.81 -2.21 -5.70
CA VAL A 167 18.66 -3.57 -6.21
C VAL A 167 18.78 -3.57 -7.73
N GLY A 168 18.10 -2.68 -8.46
CA GLY A 168 18.14 -2.64 -9.93
C GLY A 168 19.52 -2.33 -10.53
N ARG A 169 20.40 -1.66 -9.76
CA ARG A 169 21.80 -1.46 -10.16
C ARG A 169 22.66 -2.73 -9.99
N THR A 170 22.28 -3.61 -9.08
CA THR A 170 23.08 -4.77 -8.65
C THR A 170 22.55 -6.08 -9.23
N ASP A 171 21.23 -6.21 -9.37
CA ASP A 171 20.55 -7.42 -9.82
C ASP A 171 20.54 -7.54 -11.36
N ARG A 172 21.66 -8.00 -11.92
CA ARG A 172 21.77 -8.30 -13.36
C ARG A 172 21.00 -9.56 -13.78
N THR A 173 20.54 -10.36 -12.82
CA THR A 173 19.91 -11.67 -13.08
C THR A 173 18.39 -11.66 -12.93
N GLY A 174 17.82 -10.57 -12.41
CA GLY A 174 16.40 -10.45 -12.08
C GLY A 174 15.95 -11.31 -10.90
N ARG A 175 16.84 -12.08 -10.25
CA ARG A 175 16.47 -13.03 -9.20
C ARG A 175 15.91 -12.34 -7.96
N VAL A 176 16.44 -11.17 -7.59
CA VAL A 176 15.97 -10.42 -6.42
C VAL A 176 14.58 -9.86 -6.68
N SER A 177 14.34 -9.33 -7.89
CA SER A 177 13.01 -8.89 -8.31
C SER A 177 12.00 -10.02 -8.28
N VAL A 178 12.34 -11.19 -8.85
CA VAL A 178 11.46 -12.37 -8.85
C VAL A 178 11.16 -12.83 -7.43
N PHE A 179 12.17 -12.90 -6.55
CA PHE A 179 11.97 -13.26 -5.15
C PHE A 179 11.05 -12.26 -4.44
N PHE A 180 11.32 -10.96 -4.55
CA PHE A 180 10.54 -9.90 -3.91
C PHE A 180 9.07 -9.92 -4.37
N ASN A 181 8.83 -10.03 -5.67
CA ASN A 181 7.49 -10.11 -6.23
C ASN A 181 6.75 -11.38 -5.81
N ARG A 182 7.40 -12.54 -5.79
CA ARG A 182 6.79 -13.80 -5.34
C ARG A 182 6.49 -13.79 -3.85
N LEU A 183 7.40 -13.29 -3.03
CA LEU A 183 7.17 -13.12 -1.60
C LEU A 183 5.96 -12.21 -1.35
N SER A 184 5.88 -11.09 -2.06
CA SER A 184 4.75 -10.16 -1.95
C SER A 184 3.44 -10.81 -2.39
N ALA A 185 3.44 -11.60 -3.46
CA ALA A 185 2.27 -12.35 -3.89
C ALA A 185 1.81 -13.38 -2.84
N VAL A 186 2.73 -14.06 -2.14
CA VAL A 186 2.38 -14.95 -1.02
C VAL A 186 1.75 -14.16 0.13
N VAL A 187 2.33 -13.01 0.49
CA VAL A 187 1.78 -12.12 1.53
C VAL A 187 0.36 -11.65 1.15
N MET A 188 0.12 -11.29 -0.11
CA MET A 188 -1.21 -10.93 -0.61
C MET A 188 -2.23 -12.06 -0.49
N VAL A 189 -1.84 -13.29 -0.84
CA VAL A 189 -2.72 -14.47 -0.67
C VAL A 189 -3.04 -14.66 0.82
N GLY A 190 -2.04 -14.56 1.70
CA GLY A 190 -2.24 -14.61 3.14
C GLY A 190 -3.23 -13.55 3.64
N MET A 191 -3.07 -12.30 3.20
CA MET A 191 -3.99 -11.21 3.54
C MET A 191 -5.41 -11.46 3.01
N ALA A 192 -5.55 -11.92 1.76
CA ALA A 192 -6.85 -12.28 1.19
C ALA A 192 -7.53 -13.41 1.98
N CYS A 193 -6.79 -14.45 2.39
CA CYS A 193 -7.32 -15.51 3.24
C CYS A 193 -7.78 -14.97 4.60
N MET A 194 -7.02 -14.06 5.22
CA MET A 194 -7.43 -13.41 6.48
C MET A 194 -8.69 -12.57 6.31
N MET A 195 -8.85 -11.86 5.19
CA MET A 195 -10.07 -11.09 4.90
C MET A 195 -11.29 -12.00 4.72
N LEU A 196 -11.15 -13.10 3.97
CA LEU A 196 -12.21 -14.10 3.80
C LEU A 196 -12.58 -14.75 5.13
N TRP A 197 -11.59 -15.04 5.97
CA TRP A 197 -11.84 -15.58 7.31
C TRP A 197 -12.66 -14.62 8.17
N LYS A 198 -12.31 -13.32 8.16
CA LYS A 198 -13.10 -12.30 8.87
C LYS A 198 -14.53 -12.19 8.33
N LEU A 199 -14.72 -12.33 7.02
CA LEU A 199 -16.04 -12.29 6.38
C LEU A 199 -16.94 -13.46 6.78
N ILE A 200 -16.36 -14.64 7.08
CA ILE A 200 -17.13 -15.81 7.54
C ILE A 200 -17.55 -15.67 9.00
N LEU A 201 -16.77 -14.93 9.81
CA LEU A 201 -17.02 -14.72 11.23
C LEU A 201 -17.89 -13.49 11.54
N SER A 202 -18.13 -12.61 10.57
CA SER A 202 -18.93 -11.38 10.67
C SER A 202 -20.40 -11.63 10.41
#